data_AF-A0A966WKK5-F1
#
_entry.id   AF-A0A966WKK5-F1
#
_cell.length_a   1.000
_cell.length_b   1.000
_cell.length_c   1.000
_cell.angle_alpha   90.00
_cell.angle_beta   90.00
_cell.angle_gamma   90.00
#
_symmetry.space_group_name_H-M   'P 1'
#
loop_
_entity.id
_entity.type
_entity.pdbx_description
1 polymer ?
#
loop_
_entity_poly.entity_id
_entity_poly.type
_entity_poly.pdbx_seq_one_letter_code
_entity_poly.pdbx_strand_id
1 'polypeptide(L)'
;FDILEGSQDMLSFMYQFMFEPPLTKMKIYITNGKNYKPYDYAYIGDEVIETETDKMLTMHIAKFNYNNEERIDLWLAKDYRYLPVKIRKTEKDGSILDQSAKKIETESLGL
;
A
#
# COMPACT_ATOMS: atom_id res chain seq x y z
N PHE A 1 19.06 -15.94 7.80
CA PHE A 1 18.00 -15.62 8.79
C PHE A 1 16.76 -16.35 8.34
N ASP A 2 15.99 -16.89 9.28
CA ASP A 2 14.74 -17.56 8.95
C ASP A 2 13.70 -16.52 8.53
N ILE A 3 12.93 -16.84 7.49
CA ILE A 3 11.87 -15.97 6.95
C ILE A 3 10.54 -16.47 7.51
N LEU A 4 9.84 -15.59 8.23
CA LEU A 4 8.53 -15.90 8.80
C LEU A 4 7.48 -16.08 7.70
N GLU A 5 6.49 -16.93 7.97
CA GLU A 5 5.33 -17.08 7.10
C GLU A 5 4.58 -15.75 6.91
N GLY A 6 4.13 -15.50 5.68
CA GLY A 6 3.50 -14.24 5.30
C GLY A 6 4.47 -13.05 5.22
N SER A 7 5.79 -13.29 5.18
CA SER A 7 6.76 -12.28 4.77
C SER A 7 6.54 -11.92 3.29
N GLN A 8 6.74 -10.65 2.96
CA GLN A 8 6.49 -10.10 1.63
C GLN A 8 7.76 -9.49 1.03
N ASP A 9 7.78 -9.37 -0.28
CA ASP A 9 8.78 -8.55 -0.98
C ASP A 9 8.33 -7.08 -1.03
N MET A 10 9.30 -6.16 -1.06
CA MET A 10 9.05 -4.71 -1.06
C MET A 10 8.15 -4.24 -2.22
N LEU A 11 8.23 -4.84 -3.39
CA LEU A 11 7.46 -4.41 -4.56
C LEU A 11 6.07 -5.05 -4.60
N SER A 12 5.91 -6.21 -3.96
CA SER A 12 4.64 -6.95 -3.97
C SER A 12 3.75 -6.64 -2.77
N PHE A 13 4.29 -6.25 -1.60
CA PHE A 13 3.49 -6.12 -0.38
C PHE A 13 2.31 -5.15 -0.54
N MET A 14 2.45 -4.10 -1.36
CA MET A 14 1.41 -3.10 -1.58
C MET A 14 0.15 -3.69 -2.23
N TYR A 15 0.31 -4.78 -2.98
CA TYR A 15 -0.77 -5.50 -3.66
C TYR A 15 -1.33 -6.66 -2.84
N GLN A 16 -0.66 -7.06 -1.75
CA GLN A 16 -1.14 -8.13 -0.86
C GLN A 16 -2.53 -7.82 -0.29
N PHE A 17 -2.85 -6.53 -0.12
CA PHE A 17 -4.15 -6.08 0.38
C PHE A 17 -5.34 -6.44 -0.52
N MET A 18 -5.07 -6.85 -1.77
CA MET A 18 -6.09 -7.39 -2.68
C MET A 18 -6.52 -8.81 -2.35
N PHE A 19 -5.69 -9.55 -1.61
CA PHE A 19 -5.92 -10.95 -1.24
C PHE A 19 -6.25 -11.10 0.24
N GLU A 20 -5.73 -10.21 1.08
CA GLU A 20 -6.04 -10.14 2.51
C GLU A 20 -6.53 -8.73 2.84
N PRO A 21 -7.74 -8.56 3.39
CA PRO A 21 -8.28 -7.23 3.66
C PRO A 21 -7.33 -6.39 4.50
N PRO A 22 -7.18 -5.08 4.20
CA PRO A 22 -6.38 -4.19 5.01
C PRO A 22 -6.82 -4.24 6.48
N LEU A 23 -5.90 -3.95 7.39
CA LEU A 23 -6.11 -3.95 8.85
C LEU A 23 -6.24 -5.33 9.52
N THR A 24 -6.42 -6.42 8.76
CA THR A 24 -6.37 -7.80 9.32
C THR A 24 -5.01 -8.08 9.98
N LYS A 25 -3.93 -7.58 9.35
CA LYS A 25 -2.56 -7.68 9.84
C LYS A 25 -1.84 -6.36 9.60
N MET A 26 -1.65 -5.59 10.68
CA MET A 26 -1.01 -4.26 10.62
C MET A 26 0.51 -4.29 10.73
N LYS A 27 1.10 -5.47 10.88
CA LYS A 27 2.56 -5.71 10.88
C LYS A 27 2.92 -6.75 9.83
N ILE A 28 3.69 -6.35 8.83
CA ILE A 28 4.14 -7.22 7.74
C ILE A 28 5.66 -7.23 7.70
N TYR A 29 6.26 -8.41 7.69
CA TYR A 29 7.71 -8.53 7.53
C TYR A 29 8.08 -8.41 6.06
N ILE A 30 8.95 -7.45 5.73
CA ILE A 30 9.37 -7.16 4.36
C ILE A 30 10.84 -7.53 4.19
N THR A 31 11.14 -8.16 3.05
CA THR A 31 12.51 -8.37 2.58
C THR A 31 12.77 -7.70 1.24
N ASN A 32 14.03 -7.35 0.99
CA ASN A 32 14.55 -6.99 -0.34
C ASN A 32 15.81 -7.80 -0.68
N GLY A 33 15.98 -8.95 -0.05
CA GLY A 33 17.17 -9.81 -0.14
C GLY A 33 18.38 -9.32 0.70
N LYS A 34 18.49 -8.02 0.98
CA LYS A 34 19.55 -7.44 1.83
C LYS A 34 19.09 -7.18 3.26
N ASN A 35 17.86 -6.70 3.42
CA ASN A 35 17.27 -6.34 4.69
C ASN A 35 16.02 -7.18 4.93
N TYR A 36 15.77 -7.52 6.19
CA TYR A 36 14.52 -8.14 6.64
C TYR A 36 14.00 -7.36 7.85
N LYS A 37 12.86 -6.67 7.69
CA LYS A 37 12.35 -5.74 8.71
C LYS A 37 10.82 -5.72 8.78
N PRO A 38 10.23 -5.54 9.96
CA PRO A 38 8.80 -5.35 10.09
C PRO A 38 8.38 -3.95 9.61
N TYR A 39 7.30 -3.88 8.86
CA TYR A 39 6.57 -2.67 8.52
C TYR A 39 5.26 -2.66 9.29
N ASP A 40 5.14 -1.69 10.20
CA ASP A 40 3.92 -1.38 10.94
C ASP A 40 3.15 -0.29 10.19
N TYR A 41 1.86 -0.52 9.96
CA TYR A 41 0.96 0.39 9.28
C TYR A 41 -0.15 0.86 10.22
N ALA A 42 -0.65 2.07 9.97
CA ALA A 42 -1.81 2.62 10.63
C ALA A 42 -2.89 2.98 9.60
N TYR A 43 -4.15 2.83 9.99
CA TYR A 43 -5.26 3.47 9.28
C TYR A 43 -5.18 4.98 9.51
N ILE A 44 -5.27 5.75 8.42
CA ILE A 44 -5.24 7.21 8.46
C ILE A 44 -6.64 7.79 8.26
N GLY A 45 -7.40 7.24 7.30
CA GLY A 45 -8.73 7.73 6.98
C GLY A 45 -9.27 7.13 5.69
N ASP A 46 -10.51 7.48 5.37
CA ASP A 46 -11.09 7.24 4.05
C ASP A 46 -11.03 8.52 3.23
N GLU A 47 -10.59 8.42 1.98
CA GLU A 47 -10.42 9.57 1.08
C GLU A 47 -10.97 9.24 -0.31
N VAL A 48 -11.61 10.21 -0.95
CA VAL A 48 -11.98 10.08 -2.37
C VAL A 48 -10.78 10.51 -3.20
N ILE A 49 -10.28 9.59 -4.05
CA ILE A 49 -9.24 9.89 -5.04
C ILE A 49 -9.91 10.05 -6.39
N GLU A 50 -9.59 11.15 -7.07
CA GLU A 50 -10.01 11.45 -8.45
C GLU A 50 -8.84 11.16 -9.38
N THR A 51 -9.05 10.27 -10.34
CA THR A 51 -8.17 10.07 -11.50
C THR A 51 -8.74 10.85 -12.69
N GLU A 52 -8.04 10.82 -13.83
CA GLU A 52 -8.56 11.45 -15.05
C GLU A 52 -9.91 10.85 -15.52
N THR A 53 -10.20 9.61 -15.13
CA THR A 53 -11.36 8.85 -15.60
C THR A 53 -12.39 8.53 -14.51
N ASP A 54 -11.97 8.48 -13.25
CA ASP A 54 -12.78 7.88 -12.18
C ASP A 54 -12.70 8.65 -10.86
N LYS A 55 -13.75 8.52 -10.04
CA LYS A 55 -13.77 8.91 -8.63
C LYS A 55 -13.99 7.67 -7.79
N MET A 56 -13.07 7.40 -6.87
CA MET A 56 -13.09 6.16 -6.10
C MET A 56 -12.89 6.44 -4.62
N LEU A 57 -13.68 5.76 -3.78
CA LEU A 57 -13.48 5.76 -2.34
C LEU A 57 -12.28 4.87 -2.01
N THR A 58 -11.30 5.45 -1.35
CA THR A 58 -10.07 4.75 -0.95
C THR A 58 -9.94 4.67 0.56
N MET A 59 -9.30 3.61 1.03
CA MET A 59 -8.76 3.53 2.39
C MET A 59 -7.30 4.00 2.36
N HIS A 60 -6.99 5.04 3.13
CA HIS A 60 -5.64 5.52 3.30
C HIS A 60 -4.98 4.85 4.51
N ILE A 61 -3.88 4.14 4.25
CA ILE A 61 -3.00 3.60 5.28
C ILE A 61 -1.60 4.18 5.13
N ALA A 62 -0.89 4.31 6.25
CA ALA A 62 0.50 4.77 6.24
C ALA A 62 1.39 3.87 7.10
N LYS A 63 2.54 3.49 6.54
CA LYS A 63 3.68 3.07 7.33
C LYS A 63 4.31 4.32 7.94
N PHE A 64 4.29 4.41 9.25
CA PHE A 64 4.97 5.47 9.98
C PHE A 64 5.59 4.92 11.26
N ASN A 65 6.82 5.35 11.55
CA ASN A 65 7.47 5.13 12.82
C ASN A 65 8.09 6.47 13.24
N TYR A 66 7.79 6.94 14.45
CA TYR A 66 8.32 8.21 14.99
C TYR A 66 9.85 8.31 14.96
N ASN A 67 10.55 7.17 14.94
CA ASN A 67 12.02 7.09 14.90
C ASN A 67 12.61 6.97 13.50
N ASN A 68 11.78 6.92 12.45
CA ASN A 68 12.24 6.82 11.06
C ASN A 68 11.43 7.74 10.15
N GLU A 69 12.14 8.67 9.52
CA GLU A 69 11.56 9.69 8.63
C GLU A 69 11.01 9.10 7.31
N GLU A 70 11.33 7.84 6.97
CA GLU A 70 10.75 7.18 5.79
C GLU A 70 9.28 6.79 6.01
N ARG A 71 8.38 7.49 5.32
CA ARG A 71 6.93 7.26 5.31
C ARG A 71 6.49 6.66 3.98
N ILE A 72 5.59 5.68 4.03
CA ILE A 72 4.95 5.10 2.85
C ILE A 72 3.44 5.16 3.07
N ASP A 73 2.76 5.96 2.27
CA ASP A 73 1.31 6.10 2.24
C ASP A 73 0.74 5.33 1.04
N LEU A 74 -0.37 4.63 1.28
CA LEU A 74 -1.10 3.88 0.27
C LEU A 74 -2.58 4.28 0.33
N TRP A 75 -3.15 4.58 -0.83
CA TRP A 75 -4.59 4.76 -1.00
C TRP A 75 -5.13 3.55 -1.76
N LEU A 76 -5.93 2.76 -1.06
CA LEU A 76 -6.42 1.46 -1.52
C LEU A 76 -7.89 1.59 -1.95
N ALA A 77 -8.19 1.43 -3.23
CA ALA A 77 -9.54 1.63 -3.76
C ALA A 77 -10.49 0.51 -3.34
N LYS A 78 -11.51 0.84 -2.54
CA LYS A 78 -12.40 -0.14 -1.88
C LYS A 78 -13.17 -0.98 -2.89
N ASP A 79 -13.68 -0.35 -3.94
CA ASP A 79 -14.46 -1.03 -4.99
C ASP A 79 -13.59 -1.88 -5.94
N TYR A 80 -12.27 -1.70 -5.90
CA TYR A 80 -11.29 -2.45 -6.71
C TYR A 80 -10.50 -3.43 -5.84
N ARG A 81 -11.16 -4.04 -4.85
CA ARG A 81 -10.55 -4.98 -3.90
C ARG A 81 -9.27 -4.42 -3.28
N TYR A 82 -9.28 -3.16 -2.84
CA TYR A 82 -8.13 -2.50 -2.22
C TYR A 82 -6.87 -2.45 -3.10
N LEU A 83 -7.02 -2.45 -4.43
CA LEU A 83 -5.93 -2.11 -5.35
C LEU A 83 -5.31 -0.75 -4.94
N PRO A 84 -3.98 -0.64 -4.77
CA PRO A 84 -3.33 0.64 -4.53
C PRO A 84 -3.45 1.53 -5.77
N VAL A 85 -4.17 2.63 -5.64
CA VAL A 85 -4.41 3.60 -6.72
C VAL A 85 -3.59 4.87 -6.57
N LYS A 86 -3.03 5.08 -5.38
CA LYS A 86 -1.99 6.06 -5.13
C LYS A 86 -0.98 5.53 -4.12
N ILE A 87 0.28 5.82 -4.36
CA ILE A 87 1.41 5.44 -3.51
C ILE A 87 2.27 6.69 -3.36
N ARG A 88 2.48 7.13 -2.11
CA ARG A 88 3.41 8.22 -1.81
C ARG A 88 4.50 7.70 -0.90
N LYS A 89 5.75 7.91 -1.30
CA LYS A 89 6.92 7.65 -0.47
C LYS A 89 7.60 8.96 -0.14
N THR A 90 7.80 9.23 1.14
CA THR A 90 8.62 10.32 1.63
C THR A 90 9.91 9.72 2.17
N GLU A 91 11.04 10.10 1.58
CA GLU A 91 12.37 9.67 2.01
C GLU A 91 12.89 10.56 3.16
N LYS A 92 14.00 10.15 3.78
CA LYS A 92 14.60 10.88 4.92
C LYS A 92 15.04 12.30 4.58
N ASP A 93 15.49 12.53 3.35
CA ASP A 93 15.85 13.87 2.88
C ASP A 93 14.63 14.75 2.54
N GLY A 94 13.42 14.25 2.78
CA GLY A 94 12.16 14.93 2.49
C GLY A 94 11.74 14.81 1.02
N SER A 95 12.51 14.14 0.16
CA SER A 95 12.10 13.91 -1.22
C SER A 95 10.83 13.05 -1.26
N ILE A 96 9.97 13.36 -2.23
CA ILE A 96 8.67 12.72 -2.38
C ILE A 96 8.62 12.04 -3.75
N LEU A 97 8.34 10.75 -3.73
CA LEU A 97 7.89 10.00 -4.88
C LEU A 97 6.37 9.82 -4.77
N ASP A 98 5.62 10.30 -5.76
CA ASP A 98 4.16 10.13 -5.82
C ASP A 98 3.80 9.40 -7.12
N GLN A 99 3.06 8.31 -6.98
CA GLN A 99 2.59 7.49 -8.08
C GLN A 99 1.08 7.38 -7.96
N SER A 100 0.37 7.70 -9.04
CA SER A 100 -1.09 7.61 -9.11
C SER A 100 -1.50 6.82 -10.34
N ALA A 101 -2.50 5.96 -10.19
CA ALA A 101 -3.11 5.25 -11.29
C ALA A 101 -3.76 6.25 -12.25
N LYS A 102 -3.45 6.14 -13.54
CA LYS A 102 -4.08 6.98 -14.58
C LYS A 102 -5.38 6.36 -15.10
N LYS A 103 -5.41 5.04 -15.22
CA LYS A 103 -6.53 4.27 -15.75
C LYS A 103 -6.56 2.90 -15.09
N ILE A 104 -7.76 2.42 -14.77
CA ILE A 104 -7.98 1.06 -14.28
C ILE A 104 -9.00 0.43 -15.22
N GLU A 105 -8.63 -0.69 -15.83
CA GLU A 105 -9.53 -1.47 -16.69
C GLU A 105 -9.68 -2.86 -16.06
N THR A 106 -10.92 -3.29 -15.88
CA THR A 106 -11.24 -4.61 -15.37
C THR A 106 -12.19 -5.28 -16.34
N GLU A 107 -11.86 -6.49 -16.77
CA GLU A 107 -12.80 -7.32 -17.49
C GLU A 107 -13.59 -8.15 -16.48
N SER A 108 -14.92 -8.06 -16.55
CA SER A 108 -15.75 -9.05 -15.85
C SER A 108 -15.64 -10.35 -16.63
N LEU A 109 -15.00 -11.35 -16.02
CA LEU A 109 -15.15 -12.73 -16.47
C LEU A 109 -16.60 -13.10 -16.17
N GLY A 110 -17.48 -12.94 -17.14
CA GLY A 110 -18.90 -13.26 -17.02
C GLY A 110 -19.06 -14.68 -16.50
N LEU A 111 -19.42 -14.78 -15.22
CA LEU A 111 -19.89 -16.00 -14.55
C LEU A 111 -21.39 -15.86 -14.35
#